data_AF-A0A8S1F649-F1
#
_entry.id   AF-A0A8S1F649-F1
#
_cell.length_a   1.000
_cell.length_b   1.000
_cell.length_c   1.000
_cell.angle_alpha   90.00
_cell.angle_beta   90.00
_cell.angle_gamma   90.00
#
_symmetry.space_group_name_H-M   'P 1'
#
loop_
_entity.id
_entity.type
_entity.pdbx_description
1 polymer ?
#
loop_
_entity_poly.entity_id
_entity_poly.type
_entity_poly.pdbx_seq_one_letter_code
_entity_poly.pdbx_strand_id
1 'polypeptide(L)'
;MLFEDFANLDLFAEDEPPSDSYSRPCKTFIKWCKLPSDVQQCVISRMDFFTRYSLSKCSKKMHILEKGPPIKIDAIEINDSERFYCYDCDSDSKADWDIEASEIKKINCKSFRYAFANRQRLLYALNMLAEQVDRLELLDTDQDENFSYRTTVTPDILSHSQIQNAKRFYFWANCNFTEELFLSLKAAQMTFFSSTIHNEAINKFIKKWIKGDGPKEFVKLSIWYRNSFNKNEILKGIFYRNWDDDFKKEAGGFCADFDRVMGGRDCAQIMHNNGKQSATLRISDDSILFIVTGHYLEKYKCFCYSIP
;
A
#
# COMPACT_ATOMS: atom_id res chain seq x y z
N MET A 1 12.29 37.35 17.26
CA MET A 1 11.85 36.89 18.59
C MET A 1 11.50 35.43 18.45
N LEU A 2 12.47 34.60 18.83
CA LEU A 2 12.53 33.17 18.58
C LEU A 2 12.20 32.46 19.89
N PHE A 3 11.36 31.42 19.79
CA PHE A 3 11.14 30.21 20.60
C PHE A 3 11.58 30.09 22.09
N GLU A 4 12.50 30.87 22.63
CA GLU A 4 12.99 30.76 24.00
C GLU A 4 12.01 31.32 25.04
N ASP A 5 11.12 32.25 24.66
CA ASP A 5 10.17 32.87 25.61
C ASP A 5 8.94 32.00 25.95
N PHE A 6 8.73 30.86 25.27
CA PHE A 6 7.60 29.97 25.57
C PHE A 6 7.92 28.88 26.60
N ALA A 7 9.18 28.71 26.99
CA ALA A 7 9.58 27.72 27.99
C ALA A 7 9.10 28.05 29.42
N ASN A 8 8.68 29.30 29.68
CA ASN A 8 8.23 29.76 31.00
C ASN A 8 6.70 29.83 31.18
N LEU A 9 5.93 29.38 30.19
CA LEU A 9 4.50 29.21 30.37
C LEU A 9 4.26 27.82 30.95
N ASP A 10 4.00 27.75 32.26
CA ASP A 10 3.44 26.58 32.95
C ASP A 10 2.13 26.14 32.28
N LEU A 11 2.25 25.42 31.18
CA LEU A 11 1.18 24.83 30.38
C LEU A 11 0.91 23.39 30.79
N PHE A 12 1.79 22.81 31.59
CA PHE A 12 1.72 21.44 32.08
C PHE A 12 1.85 21.44 33.60
N ALA A 13 0.98 20.72 34.29
CA ALA A 13 1.10 20.53 35.74
C ALA A 13 2.19 19.47 36.01
N GLU A 14 3.18 19.83 36.83
CA GLU A 14 4.12 18.88 37.43
C GLU A 14 3.42 18.17 38.59
N ASP A 15 3.19 16.86 38.44
CA ASP A 15 2.88 15.96 39.56
C ASP A 15 3.41 14.56 39.23
N GLU A 16 3.90 13.86 40.26
CA GLU A 16 4.58 12.56 40.25
C GLU A 16 3.81 11.46 39.46
N PRO A 17 4.54 10.48 38.86
CA PRO A 17 3.92 9.45 38.04
C PRO A 17 3.25 8.36 38.91
N PRO A 18 1.98 8.01 38.67
CA PRO A 18 1.46 6.73 39.13
C PRO A 18 1.85 5.63 38.13
N SER A 19 2.23 4.48 38.68
CA SER A 19 2.41 3.22 37.98
C SER A 19 1.05 2.75 37.41
N ASP A 20 1.05 2.41 36.13
CA ASP A 20 0.00 1.71 35.40
C ASP A 20 -1.30 2.48 35.07
N SER A 21 -1.36 3.01 33.85
CA SER A 21 -2.46 2.78 32.89
C SER A 21 -2.26 3.59 31.60
N TYR A 22 -2.13 2.85 30.50
CA TYR A 22 -2.06 3.38 29.13
C TYR A 22 -3.47 3.73 28.65
N SER A 23 -3.94 4.91 29.06
CA SER A 23 -4.93 5.73 28.34
C SER A 23 -5.07 7.06 29.09
N ARG A 24 -4.08 7.95 28.96
CA ARG A 24 -4.26 9.32 29.45
C ARG A 24 -5.19 10.05 28.48
N PRO A 25 -6.41 10.50 28.87
CA PRO A 25 -7.01 11.64 28.20
C PRO A 25 -5.98 12.77 28.25
N CYS A 26 -5.73 13.42 27.11
CA CYS A 26 -4.76 14.51 26.96
C CYS A 26 -4.77 15.37 28.24
N LYS A 27 -3.71 15.26 29.08
CA LYS A 27 -3.66 15.97 30.36
C LYS A 27 -3.92 17.43 30.03
N THR A 28 -4.93 17.95 30.70
CA THR A 28 -5.77 19.05 30.28
C THR A 28 -4.98 20.27 29.85
N PHE A 29 -5.34 20.80 28.69
CA PHE A 29 -4.98 22.10 28.17
C PHE A 29 -5.62 23.22 29.04
N ILE A 30 -5.33 23.26 30.34
CA ILE A 30 -6.03 24.08 31.36
C ILE A 30 -6.03 25.58 30.99
N LYS A 31 -4.96 26.05 30.35
CA LYS A 31 -4.81 27.46 29.92
C LYS A 31 -5.01 27.68 28.43
N TRP A 32 -5.42 26.67 27.66
CA TRP A 32 -5.51 26.78 26.21
C TRP A 32 -6.43 27.90 25.73
N CYS A 33 -7.58 28.09 26.39
CA CYS A 33 -8.49 29.19 26.10
C CYS A 33 -7.88 30.59 26.28
N LYS A 34 -6.76 30.71 27.01
CA LYS A 34 -6.02 31.96 27.25
C LYS A 34 -4.93 32.23 26.20
N LEU A 35 -4.59 31.27 25.35
CA LEU A 35 -3.62 31.48 24.27
C LEU A 35 -4.23 32.37 23.17
N PRO A 36 -3.44 33.28 22.57
CA PRO A 36 -3.81 33.99 21.34
C PRO A 36 -4.18 33.03 20.21
N SER A 37 -5.09 33.44 19.31
CA SER A 37 -5.63 32.58 18.26
C SER A 37 -4.59 32.13 17.24
N ASP A 38 -3.60 32.96 16.94
CA ASP A 38 -2.47 32.65 16.07
C ASP A 38 -1.55 31.57 16.69
N VAL A 39 -1.29 31.64 18.00
CA VAL A 39 -0.55 30.61 18.74
C VAL A 39 -1.34 29.29 18.76
N GLN A 40 -2.66 29.34 19.02
CA GLN A 40 -3.52 28.16 18.94
C GLN A 40 -3.49 27.53 17.55
N GLN A 41 -3.57 28.32 16.48
CA GLN A 41 -3.47 27.82 15.11
C GLN A 41 -2.09 27.21 14.80
N CYS A 42 -1.01 27.82 15.29
CA CYS A 42 0.34 27.28 15.13
C CYS A 42 0.47 25.92 15.81
N VAL A 43 -0.02 25.77 17.04
CA VAL A 43 -0.01 24.49 17.75
C VAL A 43 -0.92 23.46 17.06
N ILE A 44 -2.16 23.83 16.71
CA ILE A 44 -3.08 22.96 15.96
C ILE A 44 -2.43 22.48 14.67
N SER A 45 -1.77 23.37 13.91
CA SER A 45 -1.12 23.01 12.63
C SER A 45 -0.02 21.94 12.75
N ARG A 46 0.49 21.70 13.96
CA ARG A 46 1.50 20.68 14.26
C ARG A 46 0.93 19.41 14.90
N MET A 47 -0.33 19.43 15.32
CA MET A 47 -1.01 18.25 15.87
C MET A 47 -1.39 17.25 14.78
N ASP A 48 -1.38 15.97 15.13
CA ASP A 48 -1.93 14.88 14.32
C ASP A 48 -3.47 15.00 14.19
N PHE A 49 -4.04 14.18 13.29
CA PHE A 49 -5.47 14.19 13.01
C PHE A 49 -6.33 13.88 14.24
N PHE A 50 -5.98 12.86 15.02
CA PHE A 50 -6.77 12.38 16.16
C PHE A 50 -6.78 13.38 17.32
N THR A 51 -5.63 14.02 17.57
CA THR A 51 -5.51 15.09 18.56
C THR A 51 -6.38 16.28 18.16
N ARG A 52 -6.37 16.69 16.88
CA ARG A 52 -7.24 17.77 16.39
C ARG A 52 -8.73 17.41 16.46
N TYR A 53 -9.09 16.21 16.03
CA TYR A 53 -10.47 15.72 16.09
C TYR A 53 -10.98 15.62 17.54
N SER A 54 -10.13 15.16 18.46
CA SER A 54 -10.46 15.14 19.89
C SER A 54 -10.65 16.56 20.44
N LEU A 55 -9.77 17.50 20.06
CA LEU A 55 -9.89 18.90 20.45
C LEU A 55 -11.15 19.58 19.89
N SER A 56 -11.58 19.23 18.67
CA SER A 56 -12.77 19.82 18.07
C SER A 56 -14.06 19.42 18.77
N LYS A 57 -14.09 18.22 19.38
CA LYS A 57 -15.18 17.79 20.26
C LYS A 57 -15.22 18.55 21.59
N CYS A 58 -14.12 19.16 22.04
CA CYS A 58 -14.06 19.81 23.34
C CYS A 58 -14.82 21.15 23.40
N SER A 59 -14.95 21.91 22.30
CA SER A 59 -15.79 23.13 22.28
C SER A 59 -16.10 23.63 20.86
N LYS A 60 -17.21 24.39 20.72
CA LYS A 60 -17.57 25.08 19.47
C LYS A 60 -16.46 26.01 18.96
N LYS A 61 -15.73 26.69 19.85
CA LYS A 61 -14.60 27.56 19.48
C LYS A 61 -13.46 26.75 18.87
N MET A 62 -13.20 25.55 19.39
CA MET A 62 -12.18 24.65 18.86
C MET A 62 -12.58 24.03 17.53
N HIS A 63 -13.86 23.69 17.34
CA HIS A 63 -14.36 23.26 16.04
C HIS A 63 -14.20 24.34 14.94
N ILE A 64 -14.32 25.62 15.29
CA ILE A 64 -14.04 26.72 14.35
C ILE A 64 -12.54 26.85 14.06
N LEU A 65 -11.68 26.68 15.06
CA LEU A 65 -10.22 26.73 14.92
C LEU A 65 -9.65 25.51 14.17
N GLU A 66 -10.36 24.38 14.18
CA GLU A 66 -10.03 23.17 13.41
C GLU A 66 -10.07 23.42 11.89
N LYS A 67 -10.85 24.40 11.42
CA LYS A 67 -10.86 24.85 10.00
C LYS A 67 -9.54 25.51 9.56
N GLY A 68 -8.47 25.35 10.33
CA GLY A 68 -7.12 25.75 9.99
C GLY A 68 -6.56 25.04 8.75
N PRO A 69 -5.24 25.10 8.53
CA PRO A 69 -4.64 24.59 7.29
C PRO A 69 -4.96 23.10 7.08
N PRO A 70 -5.24 22.68 5.82
CA PRO A 70 -5.58 21.30 5.50
C PRO A 70 -4.59 20.31 6.12
N ILE A 71 -5.11 19.31 6.83
CA ILE A 71 -4.28 18.21 7.32
C ILE A 71 -3.91 17.37 6.11
N LYS A 72 -2.61 17.19 5.89
CA LYS A 72 -2.12 16.23 4.92
C LYS A 72 -2.23 14.85 5.56
N ILE A 73 -3.15 14.03 5.06
CA ILE A 73 -3.32 12.66 5.52
C ILE A 73 -2.42 11.78 4.63
N ASP A 74 -1.36 11.21 5.21
CA ASP A 74 -0.45 10.36 4.44
C ASP A 74 -1.03 8.95 4.21
N ALA A 75 -1.71 8.38 5.21
CA ALA A 75 -2.35 7.07 5.11
C ALA A 75 -3.72 7.03 5.81
N ILE A 76 -4.66 6.26 5.25
CA ILE A 76 -5.93 5.90 5.89
C ILE A 76 -6.07 4.39 5.79
N GLU A 77 -6.40 3.77 6.92
CA GLU A 77 -6.84 2.39 6.99
C GLU A 77 -8.30 2.38 7.42
N ILE A 78 -9.16 1.58 6.81
CA ILE A 78 -10.52 1.36 7.28
C ILE A 78 -10.73 -0.13 7.27
N ASN A 79 -11.38 -0.63 8.31
CA ASN A 79 -11.72 -2.04 8.41
C ASN A 79 -13.22 -2.16 8.68
N ASP A 80 -13.90 -2.86 7.77
CA ASP A 80 -15.35 -2.92 7.61
C ASP A 80 -15.92 -4.33 7.88
N SER A 81 -15.15 -5.24 8.49
CA SER A 81 -15.78 -6.40 9.11
C SER A 81 -16.71 -5.91 10.22
N GLU A 82 -17.88 -6.53 10.40
CA GLU A 82 -18.87 -6.19 11.44
C GLU A 82 -18.32 -6.18 12.89
N ARG A 83 -17.02 -6.44 13.06
CA ARG A 83 -16.18 -6.10 14.21
C ARG A 83 -14.79 -5.65 13.72
N PHE A 84 -14.33 -4.48 14.21
CA PHE A 84 -12.96 -3.93 14.29
C PHE A 84 -12.41 -2.97 13.19
N TYR A 85 -12.49 -1.65 13.47
CA TYR A 85 -11.55 -0.50 13.47
C TYR A 85 -10.37 -0.26 12.48
N CYS A 86 -10.23 1.04 12.16
CA CYS A 86 -9.10 1.77 11.56
C CYS A 86 -7.89 1.89 12.53
N TYR A 87 -6.67 1.61 12.06
CA TYR A 87 -5.38 1.95 12.69
C TYR A 87 -4.49 2.60 11.62
N ASP A 88 -3.84 3.75 11.83
CA ASP A 88 -2.50 3.79 12.44
C ASP A 88 -2.13 5.25 12.79
N CYS A 89 -2.13 5.58 14.09
CA CYS A 89 -1.34 6.58 14.83
C CYS A 89 -1.47 6.26 16.34
N ASP A 90 -0.61 5.41 16.92
CA ASP A 90 -0.24 5.32 18.36
C ASP A 90 -1.31 5.44 19.48
N SER A 91 -2.59 5.12 19.26
CA SER A 91 -3.57 5.15 20.36
C SER A 91 -4.65 4.08 20.25
N ASP A 92 -4.81 3.31 21.33
CA ASP A 92 -5.78 2.21 21.54
C ASP A 92 -7.26 2.66 21.60
N SER A 93 -7.60 3.86 21.14
CA SER A 93 -8.97 4.36 21.24
C SER A 93 -9.82 3.92 20.04
N LYS A 94 -10.79 3.05 20.33
CA LYS A 94 -11.75 2.43 19.42
C LYS A 94 -12.91 3.37 19.10
N ALA A 95 -13.25 3.56 17.83
CA ALA A 95 -14.48 4.23 17.41
C ALA A 95 -15.10 3.53 16.20
N ASP A 96 -16.37 3.14 16.32
CA ASP A 96 -17.16 2.62 15.20
C ASP A 96 -17.43 3.78 14.24
N TRP A 97 -16.87 3.71 13.03
CA TRP A 97 -17.11 4.70 12.00
C TRP A 97 -18.27 4.25 11.12
N ASP A 98 -19.42 4.90 11.27
CA ASP A 98 -20.53 4.75 10.35
C ASP A 98 -20.24 5.57 9.09
N ILE A 99 -19.90 4.86 8.01
CA ILE A 99 -19.55 5.46 6.73
C ILE A 99 -20.73 6.17 6.07
N GLU A 100 -21.97 5.71 6.31
CA GLU A 100 -23.18 6.30 5.75
C GLU A 100 -23.59 7.57 6.48
N ALA A 101 -23.33 7.63 7.78
CA ALA A 101 -23.50 8.84 8.60
C ALA A 101 -22.32 9.82 8.48
N SER A 102 -21.25 9.44 7.79
CA SER A 102 -20.04 10.26 7.67
C SER A 102 -20.26 11.49 6.80
N GLU A 103 -19.88 12.67 7.29
CA GLU A 103 -19.85 13.91 6.50
C GLU A 103 -18.65 13.96 5.53
N ILE A 104 -17.73 12.99 5.59
CA ILE A 104 -16.53 12.93 4.74
C ILE A 104 -16.95 12.54 3.33
N LYS A 105 -17.01 13.52 2.41
CA LYS A 105 -17.37 13.26 1.01
C LYS A 105 -16.19 12.86 0.12
N LYS A 106 -14.97 13.19 0.53
CA LYS A 106 -13.76 12.95 -0.24
C LYS A 106 -12.56 12.77 0.67
N ILE A 107 -11.75 11.77 0.34
CA ILE A 107 -10.53 11.40 1.00
C ILE A 107 -9.37 11.68 0.05
N ASN A 108 -8.43 12.53 0.48
CA ASN A 108 -7.18 12.77 -0.22
C ASN A 108 -6.03 12.20 0.60
N CYS A 109 -5.54 11.04 0.20
CA CYS A 109 -4.44 10.35 0.87
C CYS A 109 -3.48 9.76 -0.17
N LYS A 110 -2.23 9.50 0.26
CA LYS A 110 -1.27 8.78 -0.59
C LYS A 110 -1.45 7.28 -0.48
N SER A 111 -1.75 6.78 0.71
CA SER A 111 -1.95 5.36 0.98
C SER A 111 -3.35 5.14 1.51
N PHE A 112 -4.07 4.19 0.91
CA PHE A 112 -5.39 3.78 1.36
C PHE A 112 -5.40 2.27 1.56
N ARG A 113 -5.82 1.82 2.73
CA ARG A 113 -6.05 0.42 3.03
C ARG A 113 -7.50 0.23 3.44
N TYR A 114 -8.18 -0.73 2.83
CA TYR A 114 -9.59 -1.00 3.09
C TYR A 114 -9.81 -2.50 3.25
N ALA A 115 -10.13 -2.91 4.47
CA ALA A 115 -10.60 -4.25 4.73
C ALA A 115 -12.13 -4.28 4.56
N PHE A 116 -12.64 -5.18 3.71
CA PHE A 116 -14.02 -5.16 3.25
C PHE A 116 -14.69 -6.52 3.41
N ALA A 117 -15.98 -6.48 3.79
CA ALA A 117 -16.88 -7.62 3.77
C ALA A 117 -17.99 -7.48 2.72
N ASN A 118 -18.25 -6.26 2.25
CA ASN A 118 -19.36 -5.96 1.35
C ASN A 118 -18.90 -5.16 0.12
N ARG A 119 -19.28 -5.65 -1.06
CA ARG A 119 -19.05 -5.00 -2.35
C ARG A 119 -19.53 -3.55 -2.43
N GLN A 120 -20.72 -3.25 -1.91
CA GLN A 120 -21.30 -1.91 -1.97
C GLN A 120 -20.46 -0.92 -1.16
N ARG A 121 -20.00 -1.34 0.02
CA ARG A 121 -19.14 -0.52 0.88
C ARG A 121 -17.74 -0.31 0.29
N LEU A 122 -17.18 -1.34 -0.35
CA LEU A 122 -15.95 -1.19 -1.15
C LEU A 122 -16.10 -0.14 -2.26
N LEU A 123 -17.17 -0.21 -3.06
CA LEU A 123 -17.42 0.77 -4.11
C LEU A 123 -17.63 2.18 -3.54
N TYR A 124 -18.34 2.31 -2.43
CA TYR A 124 -18.49 3.59 -1.74
C TYR A 124 -17.13 4.14 -1.32
N ALA A 125 -16.31 3.33 -0.65
CA ALA A 125 -14.97 3.70 -0.19
C ALA A 125 -14.06 4.14 -1.35
N LEU A 126 -14.05 3.41 -2.47
CA LEU A 126 -13.30 3.78 -3.67
C LEU A 126 -13.76 5.13 -4.24
N ASN A 127 -15.06 5.40 -4.26
CA ASN A 127 -15.60 6.68 -4.74
C ASN A 127 -15.25 7.87 -3.86
N MET A 128 -14.94 7.65 -2.58
CA MET A 128 -14.44 8.72 -1.70
C MET A 128 -13.00 9.13 -2.06
N LEU A 129 -12.19 8.25 -2.64
CA LEU A 129 -10.78 8.54 -2.87
C LEU A 129 -10.56 9.52 -4.03
N ALA A 130 -9.50 10.30 -3.92
CA ALA A 130 -8.91 10.97 -5.06
C ALA A 130 -8.62 9.96 -6.19
N GLU A 131 -8.74 10.40 -7.44
CA GLU A 131 -8.57 9.53 -8.61
C GLU A 131 -7.17 8.88 -8.69
N GLN A 132 -6.16 9.53 -8.10
CA GLN A 132 -4.80 9.00 -8.01
C GLN A 132 -4.45 8.73 -6.55
N VAL A 133 -4.11 7.48 -6.24
CA VAL A 133 -3.60 7.02 -4.95
C VAL A 133 -2.24 6.35 -5.17
N ASP A 134 -1.25 6.65 -4.33
CA ASP A 134 0.09 6.08 -4.48
C ASP A 134 0.16 4.60 -4.07
N ARG A 135 -0.66 4.19 -3.09
CA ARG A 135 -0.75 2.82 -2.58
C ARG A 135 -2.20 2.49 -2.22
N LEU A 136 -2.78 1.48 -2.86
CA LEU A 136 -4.12 1.00 -2.58
C LEU A 136 -4.09 -0.45 -2.10
N GLU A 137 -4.62 -0.70 -0.92
CA GLU A 137 -4.69 -2.05 -0.36
C GLU A 137 -6.12 -2.43 -0.07
N LEU A 138 -6.50 -3.62 -0.51
CA LEU A 138 -7.83 -4.19 -0.28
C LEU A 138 -7.65 -5.51 0.45
N LEU A 139 -8.34 -5.68 1.57
CA LEU A 139 -8.27 -6.90 2.38
C LEU A 139 -9.66 -7.51 2.49
N ASP A 140 -9.82 -8.74 2.03
CA ASP A 140 -11.04 -9.50 2.35
C ASP A 140 -10.98 -9.89 3.83
N THR A 141 -11.93 -9.40 4.62
CA THR A 141 -11.99 -9.71 6.06
C THR A 141 -12.59 -11.07 6.35
N ASP A 142 -13.31 -11.65 5.38
CA ASP A 142 -13.99 -12.94 5.54
C ASP A 142 -13.11 -14.08 5.02
N GLN A 143 -11.89 -14.17 5.57
CA GLN A 143 -11.01 -15.32 5.33
C GLN A 143 -11.47 -16.48 6.20
N ASP A 144 -11.76 -17.63 5.58
CA ASP A 144 -11.97 -18.85 6.34
C ASP A 144 -10.64 -19.44 6.86
N GLU A 145 -10.74 -20.46 7.71
CA GLU A 145 -9.58 -21.19 8.26
C GLU A 145 -8.67 -21.80 7.18
N ASN A 146 -9.16 -21.92 5.94
CA ASN A 146 -8.41 -22.43 4.80
C ASN A 146 -7.82 -21.30 3.94
N PHE A 147 -7.80 -20.05 4.43
CA PHE A 147 -7.36 -18.85 3.68
C PHE A 147 -8.08 -18.72 2.34
N SER A 148 -9.34 -19.18 2.25
CA SER A 148 -10.16 -19.01 1.07
C SER A 148 -10.83 -17.65 1.15
N TYR A 149 -10.59 -16.85 0.10
CA TYR A 149 -11.21 -15.55 -0.04
C TYR A 149 -12.66 -15.76 -0.43
N ARG A 150 -13.58 -15.40 0.46
CA ARG A 150 -15.02 -15.50 0.20
C ARG A 150 -15.47 -14.40 -0.75
N THR A 151 -14.81 -13.25 -0.71
CA THR A 151 -15.17 -12.11 -1.55
C THR A 151 -14.27 -12.05 -2.78
N THR A 152 -14.91 -12.05 -3.96
CA THR A 152 -14.22 -11.82 -5.23
C THR A 152 -14.37 -10.37 -5.67
N VAL A 153 -13.25 -9.69 -5.92
CA VAL A 153 -13.23 -8.38 -6.56
C VAL A 153 -13.46 -8.58 -8.06
N THR A 154 -14.64 -8.19 -8.53
CA THR A 154 -15.10 -8.45 -9.90
C THR A 154 -14.50 -7.47 -10.92
N PRO A 155 -14.52 -7.78 -12.23
CA PRO A 155 -13.98 -6.90 -13.26
C PRO A 155 -14.49 -5.46 -13.22
N ASP A 156 -15.77 -5.25 -12.88
CA ASP A 156 -16.37 -3.91 -12.81
C ASP A 156 -15.87 -3.07 -11.63
N ILE A 157 -15.44 -3.71 -10.54
CA ILE A 157 -14.76 -3.04 -9.43
C ILE A 157 -13.31 -2.82 -9.82
N LEU A 158 -12.64 -3.83 -10.38
CA LEU A 158 -11.24 -3.72 -10.79
C LEU A 158 -11.02 -2.66 -11.87
N SER A 159 -12.02 -2.37 -12.72
CA SER A 159 -11.98 -1.30 -13.72
C SER A 159 -12.21 0.10 -13.16
N HIS A 160 -12.51 0.23 -11.86
CA HIS A 160 -12.69 1.51 -11.19
C HIS A 160 -11.41 2.36 -11.32
N SER A 161 -11.56 3.66 -11.64
CA SER A 161 -10.42 4.51 -12.00
C SER A 161 -9.37 4.60 -10.91
N GLN A 162 -9.77 4.64 -9.63
CA GLN A 162 -8.90 4.61 -8.47
C GLN A 162 -7.99 3.37 -8.41
N ILE A 163 -8.48 2.20 -8.83
CA ILE A 163 -7.66 0.97 -8.93
C ILE A 163 -6.75 1.07 -10.15
N GLN A 164 -7.29 1.46 -11.31
CA GLN A 164 -6.56 1.53 -12.57
C GLN A 164 -5.43 2.57 -12.58
N ASN A 165 -5.60 3.65 -11.81
CA ASN A 165 -4.65 4.75 -11.68
C ASN A 165 -3.78 4.64 -10.42
N ALA A 166 -3.98 3.62 -9.57
CA ALA A 166 -3.13 3.41 -8.42
C ALA A 166 -1.69 3.13 -8.86
N LYS A 167 -0.72 3.85 -8.29
CA LYS A 167 0.70 3.57 -8.61
C LYS A 167 1.12 2.19 -8.12
N ARG A 168 0.57 1.77 -6.98
CA ARG A 168 0.85 0.48 -6.37
C ARG A 168 -0.43 -0.06 -5.78
N PHE A 169 -0.66 -1.36 -5.90
CA PHE A 169 -1.73 -1.99 -5.15
C PHE A 169 -1.39 -3.37 -4.62
N TYR A 170 -2.01 -3.68 -3.49
CA TYR A 170 -1.88 -4.94 -2.77
C TYR A 170 -3.27 -5.45 -2.39
N PHE A 171 -3.75 -6.50 -3.06
CA PHE A 171 -5.07 -7.06 -2.80
C PHE A 171 -4.95 -8.43 -2.12
N TRP A 172 -5.24 -8.47 -0.84
CA TRP A 172 -5.50 -9.69 -0.06
C TRP A 172 -6.96 -10.16 -0.28
N ALA A 173 -7.33 -10.34 -1.55
CA ALA A 173 -8.65 -10.79 -1.97
C ALA A 173 -8.53 -11.52 -3.32
N ASN A 174 -9.49 -12.38 -3.65
CA ASN A 174 -9.52 -13.01 -4.96
C ASN A 174 -9.93 -11.97 -6.02
N CYS A 175 -9.06 -11.70 -6.99
CA CYS A 175 -9.31 -10.74 -8.06
C CYS A 175 -9.62 -11.46 -9.37
N ASN A 176 -10.83 -11.25 -9.88
CA ASN A 176 -11.27 -11.79 -11.15
C ASN A 176 -10.94 -10.80 -12.28
N PHE A 177 -9.67 -10.73 -12.66
CA PHE A 177 -9.25 -9.94 -13.80
C PHE A 177 -9.63 -10.64 -15.10
N THR A 178 -10.19 -9.89 -16.06
CA THR A 178 -10.17 -10.31 -17.46
C THR A 178 -8.75 -10.16 -18.02
N GLU A 179 -8.42 -10.88 -19.09
CA GLU A 179 -7.10 -10.74 -19.72
C GLU A 179 -6.85 -9.31 -20.20
N GLU A 180 -7.84 -8.68 -20.83
CA GLU A 180 -7.76 -7.28 -21.29
C GLU A 180 -7.49 -6.31 -20.15
N LEU A 181 -8.20 -6.48 -19.02
CA LEU A 181 -8.00 -5.63 -17.85
C LEU A 181 -6.62 -5.83 -17.24
N PHE A 182 -6.16 -7.08 -17.11
CA PHE A 182 -4.83 -7.39 -16.61
C PHE A 182 -3.72 -6.81 -17.48
N LEU A 183 -3.83 -6.95 -18.81
CA LEU A 183 -2.84 -6.43 -19.76
C LEU A 183 -2.86 -4.90 -19.91
N SER A 184 -3.89 -4.22 -19.38
CA SER A 184 -4.02 -2.76 -19.41
C SER A 184 -3.61 -2.08 -18.08
N LEU A 185 -3.27 -2.84 -17.04
CA LEU A 185 -2.79 -2.32 -15.77
C LEU A 185 -1.55 -1.43 -15.96
N LYS A 186 -1.50 -0.32 -15.22
CA LYS A 186 -0.43 0.70 -15.30
C LYS A 186 0.39 0.85 -14.01
N ALA A 187 0.05 0.08 -12.97
CA ALA A 187 0.71 0.17 -11.68
C ALA A 187 2.18 -0.27 -11.77
N ALA A 188 3.03 0.41 -11.01
CA ALA A 188 4.43 0.08 -10.82
C ALA A 188 4.61 -1.23 -10.03
N GLN A 189 3.78 -1.42 -8.99
CA GLN A 189 3.81 -2.62 -8.15
C GLN A 189 2.41 -3.19 -7.97
N MET A 190 2.27 -4.48 -8.25
CA MET A 190 1.00 -5.19 -8.22
C MET A 190 1.17 -6.46 -7.42
N THR A 191 0.35 -6.66 -6.40
CA THR A 191 0.26 -7.94 -5.69
C THR A 191 -1.19 -8.29 -5.48
N PHE A 192 -1.61 -9.48 -5.90
CA PHE A 192 -2.99 -9.92 -5.76
C PHE A 192 -3.11 -11.44 -5.86
N PHE A 193 -4.24 -11.98 -5.40
CA PHE A 193 -4.64 -13.35 -5.68
C PHE A 193 -5.53 -13.36 -6.92
N SER A 194 -5.33 -14.32 -7.83
CA SER A 194 -6.24 -14.48 -8.95
C SER A 194 -6.32 -15.91 -9.42
N SER A 195 -7.53 -16.41 -9.57
CA SER A 195 -7.80 -17.71 -10.19
C SER A 195 -8.05 -17.66 -11.69
N THR A 196 -8.11 -16.45 -12.27
CA THR A 196 -8.51 -16.24 -13.68
C THR A 196 -7.35 -15.85 -14.59
N ILE A 197 -6.19 -15.51 -14.02
CA ILE A 197 -4.99 -15.21 -14.79
C ILE A 197 -4.19 -16.49 -15.03
N HIS A 198 -4.14 -16.91 -16.29
CA HIS A 198 -3.45 -18.12 -16.73
C HIS A 198 -2.06 -17.83 -17.34
N ASN A 199 -1.29 -18.89 -17.58
CA ASN A 199 0.08 -18.83 -18.14
C ASN A 199 0.19 -17.96 -19.40
N GLU A 200 -0.81 -18.00 -20.28
CA GLU A 200 -0.83 -17.22 -21.53
C GLU A 200 -0.91 -15.70 -21.27
N ALA A 201 -1.77 -15.27 -20.35
CA ALA A 201 -1.92 -13.86 -20.00
C ALA A 201 -0.61 -13.32 -19.39
N ILE A 202 0.03 -14.11 -18.52
CA ILE A 202 1.34 -13.79 -17.94
C ILE A 202 2.42 -13.68 -19.02
N ASN A 203 2.48 -14.64 -19.95
CA ASN A 203 3.41 -14.60 -21.09
C ASN A 203 3.22 -13.32 -21.91
N LYS A 204 1.97 -12.95 -22.22
CA LYS A 204 1.63 -11.70 -22.94
C LYS A 204 2.08 -10.47 -22.15
N PHE A 205 1.86 -10.44 -20.83
CA PHE A 205 2.31 -9.35 -19.97
C PHE A 205 3.83 -9.18 -20.01
N ILE A 206 4.58 -10.27 -19.82
CA ILE A 206 6.05 -10.24 -19.85
C ILE A 206 6.54 -9.78 -21.23
N LYS A 207 5.94 -10.27 -22.32
CA LYS A 207 6.29 -9.82 -23.68
C LYS A 207 6.02 -8.34 -23.92
N LYS A 208 4.91 -7.79 -23.38
CA LYS A 208 4.65 -6.34 -23.43
C LYS A 208 5.72 -5.58 -22.66
N TRP A 209 6.07 -6.03 -21.46
CA TRP A 209 7.14 -5.42 -20.68
C TRP A 209 8.48 -5.46 -21.44
N ILE A 210 8.91 -6.60 -21.98
CA ILE A 210 10.15 -6.73 -22.76
C ILE A 210 10.22 -5.71 -23.92
N LYS A 211 9.08 -5.47 -24.59
CA LYS A 211 8.97 -4.54 -25.72
C LYS A 211 8.95 -3.06 -25.31
N GLY A 212 8.75 -2.75 -24.03
CA GLY A 212 8.50 -1.38 -23.56
C GLY A 212 7.04 -0.93 -23.66
N ASP A 213 6.11 -1.84 -23.98
CA ASP A 213 4.66 -1.59 -24.05
C ASP A 213 3.94 -1.90 -22.72
N GLY A 214 4.71 -2.21 -21.66
CA GLY A 214 4.22 -2.45 -20.31
C GLY A 214 4.07 -1.16 -19.47
N PRO A 215 3.82 -1.28 -18.16
CA PRO A 215 3.78 -0.12 -17.27
C PRO A 215 5.13 0.62 -17.28
N LYS A 216 5.10 1.95 -17.48
CA LYS A 216 6.31 2.78 -17.62
C LYS A 216 7.25 2.70 -16.41
N GLU A 217 6.67 2.62 -15.22
CA GLU A 217 7.38 2.55 -13.94
C GLU A 217 7.28 1.13 -13.34
N PHE A 218 7.15 0.10 -14.18
CA PHE A 218 7.03 -1.27 -13.70
C PHE A 218 8.22 -1.68 -12.82
N VAL A 219 7.91 -2.21 -11.64
CA VAL A 219 8.86 -2.74 -10.68
C VAL A 219 8.54 -4.20 -10.35
N LYS A 220 7.28 -4.51 -10.03
CA LYS A 220 6.90 -5.83 -9.50
C LYS A 220 5.48 -6.23 -9.88
N LEU A 221 5.34 -7.50 -10.26
CA LEU A 221 4.08 -8.24 -10.34
C LEU A 221 4.19 -9.50 -9.49
N SER A 222 3.28 -9.69 -8.55
CA SER A 222 3.16 -10.90 -7.74
C SER A 222 1.72 -11.40 -7.83
N ILE A 223 1.54 -12.59 -8.40
CA ILE A 223 0.21 -13.22 -8.48
C ILE A 223 0.26 -14.48 -7.65
N TRP A 224 -0.65 -14.58 -6.71
CA TRP A 224 -0.87 -15.77 -5.91
C TRP A 224 -2.02 -16.58 -6.49
N TYR A 225 -1.86 -17.89 -6.54
CA TYR A 225 -2.85 -18.80 -7.09
C TYR A 225 -2.73 -20.19 -6.45
N ARG A 226 -3.84 -20.93 -6.36
CA ARG A 226 -3.86 -22.26 -5.74
C ARG A 226 -3.48 -23.40 -6.69
N ASN A 227 -3.34 -23.14 -7.99
CA ASN A 227 -2.83 -24.15 -8.94
C ASN A 227 -1.45 -23.77 -9.45
N SER A 228 -0.76 -24.76 -9.99
CA SER A 228 0.60 -24.60 -10.47
C SER A 228 0.67 -23.79 -11.78
N PHE A 229 1.65 -22.89 -11.83
CA PHE A 229 2.05 -22.20 -13.05
C PHE A 229 3.00 -23.06 -13.88
N ASN A 230 2.84 -23.06 -15.20
CA ASN A 230 3.74 -23.79 -16.08
C ASN A 230 4.83 -22.85 -16.63
N LYS A 231 6.05 -23.01 -16.11
CA LYS A 231 7.22 -22.21 -16.52
C LYS A 231 7.46 -22.24 -18.04
N ASN A 232 7.32 -23.41 -18.68
CA ASN A 232 7.56 -23.55 -20.11
C ASN A 232 6.53 -22.78 -20.95
N GLU A 233 5.27 -22.75 -20.51
CA GLU A 233 4.23 -21.97 -21.18
C GLU A 233 4.44 -20.47 -20.96
N ILE A 234 4.73 -20.05 -19.73
CA ILE A 234 4.98 -18.65 -19.37
C ILE A 234 6.20 -18.11 -20.14
N LEU A 235 7.24 -18.90 -20.33
CA LEU A 235 8.47 -18.50 -21.03
C LEU A 235 8.45 -18.78 -22.53
N LYS A 236 7.33 -19.27 -23.09
CA LYS A 236 7.24 -19.62 -24.51
C LYS A 236 7.53 -18.42 -25.42
N GLY A 237 8.62 -18.53 -26.19
CA GLY A 237 9.07 -17.48 -27.11
C GLY A 237 9.66 -16.25 -26.42
N ILE A 238 10.14 -16.40 -25.18
CA ILE A 238 10.91 -15.39 -24.44
C ILE A 238 12.34 -15.89 -24.32
N PHE A 239 13.32 -15.02 -24.58
CA PHE A 239 14.72 -15.31 -24.29
C PHE A 239 14.99 -15.06 -22.79
N TYR A 240 15.56 -16.05 -22.11
CA TYR A 240 15.86 -15.97 -20.68
C TYR A 240 17.11 -16.79 -20.34
N ARG A 241 17.73 -16.48 -19.19
CA ARG A 241 18.82 -17.24 -18.58
C ARG A 241 18.34 -17.84 -17.28
N ASN A 242 18.45 -19.16 -17.10
CA ASN A 242 18.13 -19.78 -15.81
C ASN A 242 19.14 -19.35 -14.74
N TRP A 243 18.73 -19.37 -13.49
CA TRP A 243 19.67 -19.26 -12.36
C TRP A 243 20.37 -20.59 -12.13
N ASP A 244 21.15 -21.00 -13.12
CA ASP A 244 22.08 -22.14 -13.04
C ASP A 244 23.30 -21.81 -12.18
N ASP A 245 24.20 -22.78 -12.02
CA ASP A 245 25.40 -22.63 -11.19
C ASP A 245 26.31 -21.50 -11.70
N ASP A 246 26.35 -21.28 -13.01
CA ASP A 246 27.12 -20.20 -13.61
C ASP A 246 26.55 -18.82 -13.24
N PHE A 247 25.23 -18.63 -13.34
CA PHE A 247 24.58 -17.40 -12.90
C PHE A 247 24.77 -17.18 -11.40
N LYS A 248 24.61 -18.23 -10.58
CA LYS A 248 24.82 -18.14 -9.12
C LYS A 248 26.26 -17.84 -8.75
N LYS A 249 27.23 -18.30 -9.54
CA LYS A 249 28.64 -17.94 -9.34
C LYS A 249 28.91 -16.47 -9.70
N GLU A 250 28.28 -15.97 -10.76
CA GLU A 250 28.39 -14.58 -11.21
C GLU A 250 27.70 -13.59 -10.25
N ALA A 251 26.49 -13.92 -9.78
CA ALA A 251 25.61 -13.05 -9.02
C ALA A 251 25.30 -13.58 -7.60
N GLY A 252 26.22 -14.35 -7.01
CA GLY A 252 25.96 -15.15 -5.81
C GLY A 252 25.45 -14.38 -4.59
N GLY A 253 25.98 -13.17 -4.35
CA GLY A 253 25.48 -12.31 -3.27
C GLY A 253 24.02 -11.93 -3.47
N PHE A 254 23.65 -11.54 -4.69
CA PHE A 254 22.27 -11.25 -5.05
C PHE A 254 21.37 -12.49 -4.97
N CYS A 255 21.81 -13.65 -5.48
CA CYS A 255 21.04 -14.89 -5.38
C CYS A 255 20.76 -15.27 -3.92
N ALA A 256 21.76 -15.17 -3.04
CA ALA A 256 21.59 -15.47 -1.62
C ALA A 256 20.60 -14.51 -0.93
N ASP A 257 20.69 -13.21 -1.22
CA ASP A 257 19.73 -12.23 -0.68
C ASP A 257 18.32 -12.42 -1.23
N PHE A 258 18.21 -12.71 -2.52
CA PHE A 258 16.93 -13.01 -3.16
C PHE A 258 16.29 -14.26 -2.56
N ASP A 259 17.07 -15.33 -2.38
CA ASP A 259 16.58 -16.58 -1.78
C ASP A 259 16.10 -16.35 -0.35
N ARG A 260 16.84 -15.54 0.44
CA ARG A 260 16.49 -15.18 1.82
C ARG A 260 15.20 -14.38 1.91
N VAL A 261 14.98 -13.41 1.01
CA VAL A 261 13.83 -12.47 1.09
C VAL A 261 12.61 -13.02 0.36
N MET A 262 12.81 -13.71 -0.75
CA MET A 262 11.75 -14.09 -1.69
C MET A 262 11.58 -15.62 -1.80
N GLY A 263 12.33 -16.45 -1.09
CA GLY A 263 12.16 -17.91 -1.10
C GLY A 263 12.50 -18.54 -2.46
N GLY A 264 13.70 -18.26 -2.96
CA GLY A 264 14.06 -18.56 -4.34
C GLY A 264 14.28 -20.04 -4.63
N ARG A 265 13.46 -20.56 -5.54
CA ARG A 265 13.61 -21.81 -6.28
C ARG A 265 13.10 -21.55 -7.69
N ASP A 266 13.68 -22.22 -8.68
CA ASP A 266 13.31 -22.13 -10.10
C ASP A 266 13.20 -20.69 -10.68
N CYS A 267 14.29 -19.93 -10.56
CA CYS A 267 14.35 -18.56 -11.07
C CYS A 267 14.90 -18.48 -12.50
N ALA A 268 14.44 -17.49 -13.25
CA ALA A 268 14.95 -17.12 -14.57
C ALA A 268 15.14 -15.61 -14.68
N GLN A 269 16.22 -15.17 -15.31
CA GLN A 269 16.49 -13.78 -15.63
C GLN A 269 16.05 -13.49 -17.06
N ILE A 270 15.21 -12.46 -17.24
CA ILE A 270 14.66 -12.03 -18.52
C ILE A 270 15.18 -10.62 -18.83
N MET A 271 15.78 -10.46 -20.00
CA MET A 271 16.30 -9.17 -20.46
C MET A 271 15.18 -8.32 -21.07
N HIS A 272 15.17 -7.02 -20.75
CA HIS A 272 14.36 -6.04 -21.47
C HIS A 272 15.02 -5.69 -22.81
N ASN A 273 14.25 -5.35 -23.86
CA ASN A 273 14.80 -5.07 -25.20
C ASN A 273 15.71 -3.85 -25.26
N ASN A 274 15.59 -2.93 -24.30
CA ASN A 274 16.50 -1.78 -24.18
C ASN A 274 17.92 -2.18 -23.77
N GLY A 275 18.16 -3.43 -23.35
CA GLY A 275 19.47 -3.91 -22.90
C GLY A 275 19.98 -3.27 -21.60
N LYS A 276 19.16 -2.48 -20.91
CA LYS A 276 19.54 -1.72 -19.69
C LYS A 276 18.88 -2.24 -18.42
N GLN A 277 17.86 -3.06 -18.57
CA GLN A 277 17.11 -3.63 -17.45
C GLN A 277 16.92 -5.13 -17.66
N SER A 278 16.80 -5.86 -16.56
CA SER A 278 16.35 -7.24 -16.55
C SER A 278 15.47 -7.51 -15.33
N ALA A 279 14.61 -8.49 -15.47
CA ALA A 279 13.69 -8.91 -14.43
C ALA A 279 13.91 -10.37 -14.07
N THR A 280 13.79 -10.68 -12.78
CA THR A 280 13.75 -12.04 -12.27
C THR A 280 12.31 -12.53 -12.30
N LEU A 281 12.10 -13.68 -12.93
CA LEU A 281 10.89 -14.47 -12.83
C LEU A 281 11.15 -15.62 -11.84
N ARG A 282 10.38 -15.67 -10.75
CA ARG A 282 10.30 -16.81 -9.82
C ARG A 282 8.93 -17.45 -9.98
N ILE A 283 8.91 -18.77 -10.10
CA ILE A 283 7.68 -19.56 -10.08
C ILE A 283 7.76 -20.52 -8.89
N SER A 284 6.72 -20.55 -8.07
CA SER A 284 6.50 -21.57 -7.04
C SER A 284 5.18 -22.30 -7.30
N ASP A 285 4.86 -23.26 -6.43
CA ASP A 285 3.63 -24.04 -6.50
C ASP A 285 2.36 -23.18 -6.39
N ASP A 286 2.45 -22.05 -5.69
CA ASP A 286 1.33 -21.20 -5.30
C ASP A 286 1.41 -19.74 -5.76
N SER A 287 2.49 -19.36 -6.44
CA SER A 287 2.68 -17.97 -6.84
C SER A 287 3.70 -17.79 -7.94
N ILE A 288 3.56 -16.66 -8.62
CA ILE A 288 4.51 -16.15 -9.59
C ILE A 288 4.93 -14.76 -9.18
N LEU A 289 6.24 -14.52 -9.23
CA LEU A 289 6.84 -13.22 -8.97
C LEU A 289 7.66 -12.82 -10.20
N PHE A 290 7.29 -11.70 -10.80
CA PHE A 290 8.05 -11.05 -11.87
C PHE A 290 8.47 -9.67 -11.40
N ILE A 291 9.78 -9.47 -11.19
CA ILE A 291 10.33 -8.28 -10.52
C ILE A 291 11.57 -7.78 -11.25
N VAL A 292 11.64 -6.47 -11.49
CA VAL A 292 12.82 -5.83 -12.09
C VAL A 292 13.96 -5.89 -11.07
N THR A 293 15.07 -6.51 -11.43
CA THR A 293 16.18 -6.74 -10.48
C THR A 293 17.53 -6.33 -11.03
N GLY A 294 17.73 -6.40 -12.35
CA GLY A 294 19.00 -6.09 -12.97
C GLY A 294 18.99 -4.73 -13.65
N HIS A 295 20.04 -3.95 -13.43
CA HIS A 295 20.27 -2.65 -14.05
C HIS A 295 21.68 -2.61 -14.66
N TYR A 296 21.78 -2.23 -15.93
CA TYR A 296 23.08 -2.02 -16.57
C TYR A 296 23.69 -0.72 -16.11
N LEU A 297 24.87 -0.79 -15.51
CA LEU A 297 25.62 0.37 -15.08
C LEU A 297 26.66 0.75 -16.13
N GLU A 298 26.33 1.73 -16.97
CA GLU A 298 27.21 2.22 -18.05
C GLU A 298 28.64 2.54 -17.56
N LYS A 299 28.76 3.13 -16.36
CA LYS A 299 30.05 3.47 -15.75
C LYS A 299 30.96 2.25 -15.54
N TYR A 300 30.38 1.10 -15.24
CA TYR A 300 31.12 -0.13 -14.91
C TYR A 300 31.02 -1.19 -16.02
N LYS A 301 30.23 -0.93 -17.06
CA LYS A 301 29.94 -1.84 -18.17
C LYS A 301 29.47 -3.23 -17.71
N CYS A 302 28.74 -3.28 -16.59
CA CYS A 302 28.25 -4.52 -16.00
C CYS A 302 26.78 -4.40 -15.58
N PHE A 303 26.14 -5.54 -15.38
CA PHE A 303 24.84 -5.60 -14.71
C PHE A 303 25.04 -5.66 -13.19
N CYS A 304 24.26 -4.86 -12.47
CA CYS A 304 24.09 -5.00 -11.04
C CYS A 304 22.67 -5.50 -10.75
N TYR A 305 22.58 -6.43 -9.81
CA TYR A 305 21.32 -7.03 -9.39
C TYR A 305 20.98 -6.61 -7.97
N SER A 306 19.73 -6.19 -7.75
CA SER A 306 19.21 -5.77 -6.46
C SER A 306 17.72 -6.06 -6.36
N ILE A 307 17.21 -6.22 -5.14
CA ILE A 307 15.77 -6.24 -4.87
C ILE A 307 15.32 -4.77 -4.71
N PRO A 308 14.37 -4.27 -5.52
CA PRO A 308 13.87 -2.89 -5.45
C PRO A 308 13.23 -2.47 -4.14
#